data_AF-A0A3D9E9N9-F1
#
_entry.id   AF-A0A3D9E9N9-F1
#
_cell.length_a   1.000
_cell.length_b   1.000
_cell.length_c   1.000
_cell.angle_alpha   90.00
_cell.angle_beta   90.00
_cell.angle_gamma   90.00
#
_symmetry.space_group_name_H-M   'P 1'
#
loop_
_entity.id
_entity.type
_entity.pdbx_description
1 polymer ?
#
loop_
_entity_poly.entity_id
_entity_poly.type
_entity_poly.pdbx_seq_one_letter_code
_entity_poly.pdbx_strand_id
1 'polypeptide(L)'
;MAVLSLVGSILSAILFIFIVLLLARLVLEYIPMFNREWRPRGVTLVLAEIVYTVTDPPIKLIRRFIPPLRIGGIAIDFGFAIVMFVCFMLLSVTRSLAAV
;
A
#
# COMPACT_ATOMS: atom_id res chain seq x y z
N MET A 1 13.26 -11.08 -25.48
CA MET A 1 13.95 -10.02 -24.70
C MET A 1 13.09 -8.76 -24.64
N ALA A 2 12.88 -8.03 -25.75
CA ALA A 2 12.09 -6.77 -25.74
C ALA A 2 10.68 -6.88 -25.12
N VAL A 3 9.94 -7.95 -25.41
CA VAL A 3 8.58 -8.16 -24.84
C VAL A 3 8.64 -8.37 -23.33
N LEU A 4 9.60 -9.14 -22.82
CA LEU A 4 9.77 -9.36 -21.37
C LEU A 4 10.15 -8.06 -20.67
N SER A 5 11.09 -7.29 -21.25
CA SER A 5 11.51 -6.00 -20.74
C SER A 5 10.34 -5.00 -20.66
N LEU A 6 9.49 -4.95 -21.70
CA LEU A 6 8.30 -4.10 -21.73
C LEU A 6 7.30 -4.50 -20.64
N VAL A 7 7.00 -5.80 -20.53
CA VAL A 7 6.07 -6.32 -19.51
C VAL A 7 6.58 -6.04 -18.09
N GLY A 8 7.86 -6.30 -17.83
CA GLY A 8 8.49 -6.01 -16.54
C GLY A 8 8.48 -4.52 -16.20
N SER A 9 8.68 -3.64 -17.19
CA SER A 9 8.63 -2.19 -17.01
C SER A 9 7.22 -1.70 -16.64
N ILE A 10 6.19 -2.20 -17.33
CA ILE A 10 4.79 -1.84 -17.03
C ILE A 10 4.39 -2.33 -15.64
N LEU A 11 4.69 -3.60 -15.31
CA LEU A 11 4.40 -4.17 -13.99
C LEU A 11 5.09 -3.41 -12.86
N SER A 12 6.37 -3.09 -13.04
CA SER A 12 7.12 -2.33 -12.04
C SER A 12 6.59 -0.90 -11.85
N ALA A 13 6.14 -0.25 -12.93
CA ALA A 13 5.48 1.06 -12.84
C ALA A 13 4.16 0.99 -12.05
N ILE A 14 3.33 -0.02 -12.31
CA ILE A 14 2.06 -0.23 -11.59
C ILE A 14 2.32 -0.52 -10.11
N LEU A 15 3.27 -1.41 -9.80
CA LEU A 15 3.66 -1.73 -8.42
C LEU A 15 4.19 -0.50 -7.68
N PHE A 16 4.97 0.34 -8.36
CA PHE A 16 5.47 1.57 -7.77
C PHE A 16 4.33 2.54 -7.42
N ILE A 17 3.37 2.73 -8.33
CA ILE A 17 2.16 3.54 -8.04
C ILE A 17 1.41 2.97 -6.85
N PHE A 18 1.25 1.64 -6.78
CA PHE A 18 0.58 0.99 -5.66
C PHE A 18 1.30 1.21 -4.31
N ILE A 19 2.64 1.17 -4.29
CA ILE A 19 3.44 1.50 -3.10
C ILE A 19 3.23 2.95 -2.68
N VAL A 20 3.16 3.89 -3.63
CA VAL A 20 2.84 5.30 -3.33
C VAL A 20 1.44 5.42 -2.72
N LEU A 21 0.44 4.67 -3.19
CA LEU A 21 -0.88 4.63 -2.57
C LEU A 21 -0.85 4.07 -1.15
N LEU A 22 -0.06 3.02 -0.88
CA LEU A 22 0.13 2.51 0.49
C LEU A 22 0.77 3.55 1.41
N LEU A 23 1.73 4.33 0.91
CA LEU A 23 2.31 5.45 1.67
C LEU A 23 1.29 6.56 1.90
N ALA A 24 0.49 6.91 0.89
CA ALA A 24 -0.60 7.88 1.05
C ALA A 24 -1.60 7.40 2.11
N ARG A 25 -1.95 6.11 2.11
CA ARG A 25 -2.80 5.50 3.14
C ARG A 25 -2.21 5.67 4.54
N LEU A 26 -0.92 5.38 4.70
CA LEU A 26 -0.21 5.54 5.97
C LEU A 26 -0.28 6.99 6.46
N VAL A 27 -0.05 7.96 5.57
CA VAL A 27 -0.21 9.38 5.88
C VAL A 27 -1.64 9.69 6.31
N LEU A 28 -2.65 9.21 5.57
CA LEU A 28 -4.07 9.42 5.90
C LEU A 28 -4.44 8.82 7.28
N GLU A 29 -3.85 7.69 7.66
CA GLU A 29 -4.02 7.08 8.98
C GLU A 29 -3.35 7.91 10.10
N TYR A 30 -2.25 8.61 9.80
CA TYR A 30 -1.57 9.48 10.75
C TYR A 30 -2.22 10.86 10.93
N ILE A 31 -2.91 11.42 9.93
CA ILE A 31 -3.49 12.77 10.05
C ILE A 31 -4.40 12.93 11.29
N PRO A 32 -5.35 12.01 11.59
CA PRO A 32 -6.19 12.11 12.77
C PRO A 32 -5.42 12.02 14.10
N MET A 33 -4.24 11.39 14.11
CA MET A 33 -3.38 11.32 15.30
C MET A 33 -2.82 12.70 15.67
N PHE A 34 -2.53 13.52 14.65
CA PHE A 34 -2.04 14.89 14.84
C PHE A 34 -3.16 15.92 14.97
N ASN A 35 -4.28 15.74 14.27
CA ASN A 35 -5.47 16.57 14.38
C ASN A 35 -6.74 15.72 14.48
N ARG A 36 -7.24 15.53 15.70
CA ARG A 36 -8.42 14.69 15.99
C ARG A 36 -9.73 15.22 15.37
N GLU A 37 -9.79 16.50 15.03
CA GLU A 37 -10.97 17.11 14.39
C GLU A 37 -10.94 16.96 12.86
N TRP A 38 -9.83 16.49 12.30
CA TRP A 38 -9.70 16.30 10.86
C TRP A 38 -10.71 15.27 10.35
N ARG A 39 -11.56 15.71 9.43
CA ARG A 39 -12.47 14.86 8.65
C ARG A 39 -12.26 15.19 7.18
N PRO A 40 -12.00 14.20 6.31
CA PRO A 40 -11.83 14.47 4.89
C PRO A 40 -13.11 15.08 4.31
N ARG A 41 -12.98 16.18 3.55
CA ARG A 41 -14.10 16.90 2.92
C ARG A 41 -13.76 17.25 1.48
N GLY A 42 -14.78 17.25 0.62
CA GLY A 42 -14.64 17.60 -0.81
C GLY A 42 -13.62 16.71 -1.52
N VAL A 43 -12.65 17.31 -2.20
CA VAL A 43 -11.62 16.61 -2.99
C VAL A 43 -10.80 15.61 -2.14
N THR A 44 -10.47 15.97 -0.90
CA THR A 44 -9.69 15.08 -0.01
C THR A 44 -10.44 13.80 0.35
N LEU A 45 -11.77 13.83 0.41
CA LEU A 45 -12.60 12.65 0.64
C LEU A 45 -12.53 11.69 -0.53
N VAL A 46 -12.62 12.20 -1.76
CA VAL A 46 -12.53 11.38 -2.97
C VAL A 46 -11.16 10.72 -3.08
N LEU A 47 -10.08 11.47 -2.82
CA LEU A 47 -8.72 10.92 -2.82
C LEU A 47 -8.53 9.86 -1.74
N ALA A 48 -9.00 10.12 -0.52
CA ALA A 48 -8.93 9.16 0.57
C ALA A 48 -9.69 7.87 0.22
N GLU A 49 -10.91 7.98 -0.31
CA GLU A 49 -11.72 6.84 -0.73
C GLU A 49 -11.02 5.99 -1.81
N ILE A 50 -10.41 6.63 -2.80
CA ILE A 50 -9.64 5.92 -3.85
C ILE A 50 -8.46 5.18 -3.21
N VAL A 51 -7.69 5.84 -2.36
CA VAL A 51 -6.55 5.22 -1.67
C VAL A 51 -7.01 4.03 -0.84
N TYR A 52 -8.06 4.17 -0.04
CA TYR A 52 -8.58 3.08 0.77
C TYR A 52 -9.17 1.95 -0.08
N THR A 53 -9.92 2.26 -1.14
CA THR A 53 -10.52 1.25 -2.04
C THR A 53 -9.45 0.40 -2.71
N VAL A 54 -8.35 1.01 -3.15
CA VAL A 54 -7.27 0.29 -3.84
C VAL A 54 -6.39 -0.49 -2.85
N THR A 55 -6.13 0.07 -1.66
CA THR A 55 -5.20 -0.52 -0.70
C THR A 55 -5.84 -1.49 0.30
N ASP A 56 -7.14 -1.37 0.59
CA ASP A 56 -7.86 -2.22 1.55
C ASP A 56 -7.90 -3.71 1.17
N PRO A 57 -8.25 -4.10 -0.07
CA PRO A 57 -8.39 -5.51 -0.43
C PRO A 57 -7.14 -6.36 -0.13
N PRO A 58 -5.92 -5.96 -0.55
CA PRO A 58 -4.72 -6.74 -0.25
C PRO A 58 -4.39 -6.77 1.25
N ILE A 59 -4.60 -5.67 1.97
CA ILE A 59 -4.36 -5.63 3.42
C ILE A 59 -5.35 -6.54 4.15
N LYS A 60 -6.64 -6.48 3.80
CA LYS A 60 -7.68 -7.36 4.37
C LYS A 60 -7.40 -8.83 4.08
N LEU A 61 -6.88 -9.14 2.88
CA LEU A 61 -6.49 -10.50 2.54
C LEU A 61 -5.40 -11.03 3.48
N ILE A 62 -4.35 -10.24 3.75
CA ILE A 62 -3.29 -10.63 4.68
C ILE A 62 -3.79 -10.68 6.12
N ARG A 63 -4.60 -9.70 6.54
CA ARG A 63 -5.18 -9.65 7.90
C ARG A 63 -6.07 -10.86 8.22
N ARG A 64 -6.60 -11.55 7.19
CA ARG A 64 -7.33 -12.81 7.37
C ARG A 64 -6.43 -13.93 7.91
N PHE A 65 -5.15 -13.93 7.55
CA PHE A 65 -4.18 -14.94 7.97
C PHE A 65 -3.36 -14.49 9.18
N ILE A 66 -2.99 -13.21 9.23
CA ILE A 66 -2.14 -12.64 10.27
C ILE A 66 -2.89 -11.44 10.88
N PRO A 67 -3.69 -11.66 11.95
CA PRO A 67 -4.43 -10.59 12.60
C PRO A 67 -3.46 -9.59 13.25
N PRO A 68 -3.86 -8.30 13.38
CA PRO A 68 -3.03 -7.29 14.02
C PRO A 68 -2.78 -7.67 15.49
N LEU A 69 -1.51 -7.71 15.91
CA LEU A 69 -1.19 -7.95 17.31
C LEU A 69 -1.34 -6.64 18.08
N ARG A 70 -2.11 -6.72 19.16
CA ARG A 70 -2.26 -5.64 20.12
C ARG A 70 -1.36 -5.97 21.31
N ILE A 71 -0.36 -5.14 21.54
CA ILE A 71 0.53 -5.28 22.70
C ILE A 71 0.24 -4.09 23.61
N GLY A 72 -0.48 -4.37 24.71
CA GLY A 72 -0.98 -3.33 25.62
C GLY A 72 -2.00 -2.41 24.94
N GLY A 73 -1.72 -1.11 24.93
CA GLY A 73 -2.57 -0.07 24.31
C GLY A 73 -2.25 0.26 22.85
N ILE A 74 -1.22 -0.36 22.25
CA ILE A 74 -0.77 -0.08 20.87
C ILE A 74 -1.08 -1.29 19.99
N ALA A 75 -1.79 -1.03 18.87
CA ALA A 75 -2.01 -2.02 17.83
C ALA A 75 -0.93 -1.89 16.76
N ILE A 76 -0.23 -2.98 16.46
CA ILE A 76 0.74 -3.03 15.37
C ILE A 76 0.05 -3.66 14.15
N ASP A 77 -0.04 -2.93 13.06
CA ASP A 77 -0.66 -3.41 11.82
C ASP A 77 0.34 -4.19 10.96
N PHE A 78 0.52 -5.46 11.32
CA PHE A 78 1.32 -6.40 10.52
C PHE A 78 0.77 -6.59 9.11
N GLY A 79 -0.55 -6.44 8.91
CA GLY A 79 -1.17 -6.59 7.60
C GLY A 79 -0.63 -5.55 6.62
N PHE A 80 -0.63 -4.28 7.03
CA PHE A 80 -0.04 -3.20 6.23
C PHE A 80 1.46 -3.43 5.98
N ALA A 81 2.23 -3.72 7.03
CA ALA A 81 3.68 -3.90 6.92
C ALA A 81 4.05 -5.05 5.97
N ILE A 82 3.34 -6.17 6.04
CA ILE A 82 3.56 -7.33 5.18
C ILE A 82 3.19 -7.01 3.73
N VAL A 83 2.04 -6.37 3.48
CA VAL A 83 1.66 -5.98 2.11
C VAL A 83 2.70 -5.05 1.51
N MET A 84 3.14 -4.05 2.26
CA MET A 84 4.18 -3.13 1.82
C MET A 84 5.50 -3.87 1.51
N PHE A 85 5.93 -4.77 2.39
CA PHE A 85 7.14 -5.57 2.20
C PHE A 85 7.06 -6.46 0.95
N VAL A 86 5.94 -7.16 0.75
CA VAL A 86 5.70 -7.99 -0.44
C VAL A 86 5.71 -7.13 -1.71
N CYS A 87 5.14 -5.93 -1.68
CA CYS A 87 5.17 -5.03 -2.85
C CYS A 87 6.59 -4.61 -3.21
N PHE A 88 7.44 -4.30 -2.23
CA PHE A 88 8.86 -4.00 -2.49
C PHE A 88 9.60 -5.23 -3.07
N MET A 89 9.31 -6.42 -2.55
CA MET A 89 9.89 -7.66 -3.09
C MET A 89 9.47 -7.89 -4.55
N LEU A 90 8.18 -7.77 -4.86
CA LEU A 90 7.66 -7.89 -6.22
C LEU A 90 8.21 -6.82 -7.15
N LEU A 91 8.38 -5.59 -6.67
CA LEU A 91 8.98 -4.50 -7.43
C LEU A 91 10.44 -4.80 -7.79
N SER A 92 11.20 -5.35 -6.85
CA SER A 92 12.59 -5.77 -7.10
C SER A 92 12.65 -6.83 -8.20
N VAL A 93 11.82 -7.88 -8.09
CA VAL A 93 11.76 -8.97 -9.07
C VAL A 93 11.34 -8.45 -10.45
N THR A 94 10.26 -7.67 -10.54
CA THR A 94 9.76 -7.14 -11.82
C THR A 94 10.76 -6.20 -12.50
N ARG A 95 11.53 -5.41 -11.73
CA ARG A 95 12.64 -4.60 -12.26
C ARG A 95 13.79 -5.46 -12.77
N SER A 96 14.12 -6.56 -12.09
CA SER A 96 15.11 -7.52 -12.60
C SER A 96 14.66 -8.12 -13.93
N LEU A 97 13.39 -8.48 -14.09
CA LEU A 97 12.83 -8.93 -15.38
C LEU A 97 12.83 -7.84 -16.46
N ALA A 98 12.62 -6.58 -16.08
CA ALA A 98 12.65 -5.46 -17.01
C ALA A 98 14.05 -5.21 -17.61
N ALA A 99 15.10 -5.63 -16.88
CA ALA A 99 16.50 -5.45 -17.26
C ALA A 99 17.06 -6.56 -18.17
N VAL A 100 16.24 -7.55 -18.54
CA VAL A 100 16.59 -8.70 -19.41
C VAL A 100 16.19 -8.43 -20.86
#